data_AF-F8PTS0-F1
#
_entry.id   AF-F8PTS0-F1
#
_cell.length_a   1.000
_cell.length_b   1.000
_cell.length_c   1.000
_cell.angle_alpha   90.00
_cell.angle_beta   90.00
_cell.angle_gamma   90.00
#
_symmetry.space_group_name_H-M   'P 1'
#
loop_
_entity.id
_entity.type
_entity.pdbx_description
1 polymer ?
#
loop_
_entity_poly.entity_id
_entity_poly.type
_entity_poly.pdbx_seq_one_letter_code
_entity_poly.pdbx_strand_id
1 'polypeptide(L)'
;KFRAVLHRAIQTGLREGADDIQINGALQLQIGWMHIHDERNVPALGRVGDPDDILASLLVEDSKIQPEMYQAMPSYRLCTVDGPTQLTDGLALKLKRLLEETAAVEPRS
;
A
#
# COMPACT_ATOMS: atom_id res chain seq x y z
N LYS A 1 -3.53 -13.44 -9.38
CA LYS A 1 -4.11 -13.69 -8.03
C LYS A 1 -3.41 -12.85 -6.97
N PHE A 2 -2.10 -12.98 -6.78
CA PHE A 2 -1.32 -12.19 -5.80
C PHE A 2 -1.60 -10.68 -5.82
N ARG A 3 -1.51 -10.04 -6.99
CA ARG A 3 -1.75 -8.59 -7.12
C ARG A 3 -3.10 -8.12 -6.57
N ALA A 4 -4.16 -8.91 -6.75
CA ALA A 4 -5.47 -8.58 -6.22
C ALA A 4 -5.49 -8.67 -4.68
N VAL A 5 -4.84 -9.69 -4.12
CA VAL A 5 -4.67 -9.85 -2.66
C VAL A 5 -3.82 -8.71 -2.09
N LEU A 6 -2.75 -8.31 -2.77
CA LEU A 6 -1.91 -7.18 -2.42
C LEU A 6 -2.71 -5.88 -2.30
N HIS A 7 -3.43 -5.49 -3.33
CA HIS A 7 -4.24 -4.26 -3.28
C HIS A 7 -5.36 -4.33 -2.25
N ARG A 8 -5.99 -5.51 -2.08
CA ARG A 8 -6.98 -5.73 -1.01
C ARG A 8 -6.34 -5.54 0.37
N ALA A 9 -5.14 -6.06 0.59
CA ALA A 9 -4.42 -5.93 1.85
C ALA A 9 -4.10 -4.47 2.16
N ILE A 10 -3.61 -3.73 1.18
CA ILE A 10 -3.32 -2.30 1.34
C ILE A 10 -4.61 -1.56 1.69
N GLN A 11 -5.65 -1.66 0.87
CA GLN A 11 -6.89 -0.90 1.08
C GLN A 11 -7.57 -1.24 2.42
N THR A 12 -7.64 -2.52 2.79
CA THR A 12 -8.26 -2.94 4.06
C THR A 12 -7.38 -2.61 5.27
N GLY A 13 -6.05 -2.74 5.14
CA GLY A 13 -5.12 -2.34 6.19
C GLY A 13 -5.21 -0.85 6.51
N LEU A 14 -5.29 0.00 5.48
CA LEU A 14 -5.50 1.44 5.64
C LEU A 14 -6.84 1.77 6.30
N ARG A 15 -7.92 1.09 5.89
CA ARG A 15 -9.25 1.23 6.50
C ARG A 15 -9.28 0.86 7.98
N GLU A 16 -8.52 -0.16 8.35
CA GLU A 16 -8.42 -0.65 9.73
C GLU A 16 -7.42 0.15 10.58
N GLY A 17 -6.72 1.13 10.00
CA GLY A 17 -5.69 1.90 10.69
C GLY A 17 -4.48 1.05 11.09
N ALA A 18 -4.14 0.04 10.28
CA ALA A 18 -3.08 -0.92 10.59
C ALA A 18 -1.65 -0.39 10.37
N ASP A 19 -1.50 0.87 9.94
CA ASP A 19 -0.22 1.44 9.50
C ASP A 19 -0.03 2.87 9.98
N ASP A 20 0.78 3.03 11.03
CA ASP A 20 1.10 4.32 11.62
C ASP A 20 1.87 5.25 10.68
N ILE A 21 2.67 4.73 9.74
CA ILE A 21 3.42 5.55 8.79
C ILE A 21 2.45 6.27 7.85
N GLN A 22 1.47 5.54 7.31
CA GLN A 22 0.46 6.12 6.41
C GLN A 22 -0.50 7.05 7.16
N ILE A 23 -0.86 6.70 8.39
CA ILE A 23 -1.66 7.58 9.27
C ILE A 23 -0.93 8.89 9.52
N ASN A 24 0.36 8.83 9.87
CA ASN A 24 1.18 10.02 10.06
C ASN A 24 1.34 10.85 8.78
N GLY A 25 1.46 10.18 7.61
CA GLY A 25 1.44 10.84 6.31
C GLY A 25 0.17 11.65 6.07
N ALA A 26 -1.00 11.07 6.36
CA ALA A 26 -2.29 11.76 6.25
C ALA A 26 -2.42 12.92 7.25
N LEU A 27 -1.94 12.74 8.49
CA LEU A 27 -1.89 13.80 9.49
C LEU A 27 -1.04 14.98 9.01
N GLN A 28 0.09 14.74 8.37
CA GLN A 28 0.93 15.82 7.84
C GLN A 28 0.32 16.48 6.60
N LEU A 29 -0.31 15.70 5.72
CA LEU A 29 -0.90 16.21 4.47
C LEU A 29 -2.14 17.07 4.70
N GLN A 30 -2.93 16.77 5.73
CA GLN A 30 -4.22 17.41 6.06
C GLN A 30 -5.32 17.19 5.01
N ILE A 31 -5.13 17.68 3.78
CA ILE A 31 -6.06 17.54 2.65
C ILE A 31 -5.26 17.31 1.36
N GLY A 32 -5.67 16.35 0.53
CA GLY A 32 -5.11 16.15 -0.80
C GLY A 32 -4.94 14.68 -1.19
N TRP A 33 -4.25 14.44 -2.30
CA TRP A 33 -3.92 13.08 -2.73
C TRP A 33 -2.63 12.60 -2.06
N MET A 34 -2.67 11.39 -1.52
CA MET A 34 -1.53 10.69 -0.92
C MET A 34 -1.19 9.45 -1.74
N HIS A 35 0.11 9.14 -1.83
CA HIS A 35 0.61 7.98 -2.56
C HIS A 35 1.14 6.92 -1.61
N ILE A 36 0.79 5.66 -1.85
CA ILE A 36 1.37 4.50 -1.20
C ILE A 36 2.55 4.06 -2.05
N HIS A 37 3.75 4.14 -1.49
CA HIS A 37 5.00 3.82 -2.16
C HIS A 37 5.46 2.40 -1.85
N ASP A 38 6.24 1.84 -2.77
CA ASP A 38 7.06 0.68 -2.54
C ASP A 38 8.26 1.03 -1.65
N GLU A 39 8.42 0.32 -0.53
CA GLU A 39 9.46 0.63 0.46
C GLU A 39 10.88 0.29 0.00
N ARG A 40 11.05 -0.37 -1.16
CA ARG A 40 12.38 -0.58 -1.75
C ARG A 40 13.12 0.74 -2.02
N ASN A 41 12.38 1.77 -2.44
CA ASN A 41 12.92 3.03 -2.93
C ASN A 41 12.17 4.22 -2.33
N VAL A 42 12.12 4.29 -0.99
CA VAL A 42 11.50 5.44 -0.33
C VAL A 42 12.25 6.72 -0.71
N PRO A 43 11.58 7.74 -1.30
CA PRO A 43 12.24 8.98 -1.66
C PRO A 43 12.80 9.69 -0.43
N ALA A 44 13.93 10.37 -0.61
CA ALA A 44 14.45 11.26 0.43
C ALA A 44 13.39 12.32 0.81
N LEU A 45 13.33 12.69 2.09
CA LEU A 45 12.35 13.65 2.61
C LEU A 45 12.29 14.92 1.76
N GLY A 46 11.09 15.28 1.29
CA GLY A 46 10.87 16.46 0.43
C GLY A 46 11.14 16.24 -1.06
N ARG A 47 11.47 15.01 -1.50
CA ARG A 47 11.53 14.64 -2.93
C ARG A 47 10.33 13.80 -3.34
N VAL A 48 9.94 13.94 -4.60
CA VAL A 48 8.94 13.08 -5.23
C VAL A 48 9.62 11.74 -5.58
N GLY A 49 9.00 10.63 -5.17
CA GLY A 49 9.46 9.29 -5.55
C GLY A 49 9.25 9.00 -7.03
N ASP A 50 9.88 7.94 -7.54
CA ASP A 50 9.65 7.52 -8.93
C ASP A 50 8.17 7.11 -9.08
N PRO A 51 7.47 7.60 -10.12
CA PRO A 51 6.11 7.14 -10.42
C PRO A 51 5.97 5.62 -10.53
N ASP A 52 7.02 4.91 -10.93
CA ASP A 52 7.06 3.45 -11.00
C ASP A 52 6.96 2.77 -9.62
N ASP A 53 7.35 3.48 -8.55
CA ASP A 53 7.31 3.01 -7.16
C ASP A 53 5.97 3.34 -6.48
N ILE A 54 5.03 3.99 -7.17
CA ILE A 54 3.69 4.25 -6.65
C ILE A 54 2.84 2.99 -6.81
N LEU A 55 2.48 2.36 -5.69
CA LEU A 55 1.60 1.19 -5.67
C LEU A 55 0.13 1.59 -5.81
N ALA A 56 -0.26 2.71 -5.20
CA ALA A 56 -1.61 3.23 -5.22
C ALA A 56 -1.66 4.72 -4.84
N SER A 57 -2.76 5.37 -5.18
CA SER A 57 -3.11 6.71 -4.70
C SER A 57 -4.43 6.68 -3.96
N LEU A 58 -4.62 7.60 -3.01
CA LEU A 58 -5.88 7.76 -2.28
C LEU A 58 -6.07 9.21 -1.88
N LEU A 59 -7.31 9.55 -1.52
CA LEU A 59 -7.66 10.88 -1.03
C LEU A 59 -7.52 10.96 0.49
N VAL A 60 -7.00 12.08 0.97
CA VAL A 60 -6.97 12.49 2.38
C VAL A 60 -7.85 13.73 2.53
N GLU A 61 -8.75 13.69 3.52
CA GLU A 61 -9.61 14.82 3.90
C GLU A 61 -9.66 14.90 5.42
N ASP A 62 -9.56 16.11 5.99
CA ASP A 62 -9.52 16.34 7.44
C ASP A 62 -8.52 15.43 8.17
N SER A 63 -7.32 15.30 7.60
CA SER A 63 -6.22 14.45 8.05
C SER A 63 -6.55 12.95 8.12
N LYS A 64 -7.63 12.51 7.48
CA LYS A 64 -8.07 11.13 7.45
C LYS A 64 -7.95 10.56 6.05
N ILE A 65 -7.39 9.36 5.98
CA ILE A 65 -7.37 8.54 4.77
C ILE A 65 -8.82 8.20 4.40
N GLN A 66 -9.16 8.30 3.12
CA GLN A 66 -10.43 7.86 2.53
C GLN A 66 -10.21 6.55 1.75
N PRO A 67 -10.38 5.37 2.38
CA PRO A 67 -10.07 4.08 1.74
C PRO A 67 -10.95 3.75 0.53
N GLU A 68 -12.12 4.36 0.42
CA GLU A 68 -13.05 4.25 -0.71
C GLU A 68 -12.48 4.88 -1.98
N MET A 69 -11.63 5.90 -1.81
CA MET A 69 -10.97 6.62 -2.91
C MET A 69 -9.63 5.97 -3.31
N TYR A 70 -9.40 4.73 -2.87
CA TYR A 70 -8.22 3.95 -3.22
C TYR A 70 -8.18 3.63 -4.71
N GLN A 71 -7.08 4.01 -5.36
CA GLN A 71 -6.82 3.76 -6.77
C GLN A 71 -5.50 3.02 -6.92
N ALA A 72 -5.60 1.73 -7.27
CA ALA A 72 -4.43 0.91 -7.57
C ALA A 72 -3.70 1.44 -8.81
N MET A 73 -2.38 1.57 -8.74
CA MET A 73 -1.57 1.94 -9.90
C MET A 73 -1.50 0.73 -10.86
N PRO A 74 -1.84 0.86 -12.15
CA PRO A 74 -1.81 -0.27 -13.08
C PRO A 74 -0.39 -0.67 -13.53
N SER A 75 0.58 0.24 -13.51
CA SER A 75 1.89 0.08 -14.16
C SER A 75 3.07 -0.35 -13.25
N TYR A 76 2.90 -0.44 -11.93
CA TYR A 76 4.03 -0.79 -11.05
C TYR A 76 4.52 -2.25 -11.24
N ARG A 77 5.80 -2.48 -10.91
CA ARG A 77 6.46 -3.79 -11.03
C ARG A 77 6.53 -4.51 -9.68
N LEU A 78 5.90 -5.69 -9.60
CA LEU A 78 5.89 -6.55 -8.40
C LEU A 78 7.28 -7.05 -7.97
N CYS A 79 8.21 -7.15 -8.91
CA CYS A 79 9.59 -7.51 -8.65
C CYS A 79 10.48 -6.71 -9.60
N THR A 80 11.56 -6.16 -9.06
CA THR A 80 12.61 -5.45 -9.82
C THR A 80 13.94 -6.15 -9.57
N VAL A 81 15.03 -5.58 -10.08
CA VAL A 81 16.40 -6.03 -9.77
C VAL A 81 16.73 -5.89 -8.28
N ASP A 82 16.02 -5.01 -7.57
CA ASP A 82 16.17 -4.77 -6.12
C ASP A 82 15.31 -5.71 -5.27
N GLY A 83 14.65 -6.70 -5.90
CA GLY A 83 13.84 -7.71 -5.23
C GLY A 83 12.33 -7.47 -5.34
N PRO A 84 11.52 -8.18 -4.54
CA PRO A 84 10.06 -8.07 -4.55
C PRO A 84 9.57 -6.76 -3.89
N THR A 85 8.37 -6.31 -4.27
CA THR A 85 7.70 -5.16 -3.63
C THR A 85 7.72 -5.25 -2.11
N GLN A 86 8.10 -4.14 -1.46
CA GLN A 86 8.11 -4.01 -0.02
C GLN A 86 7.01 -3.04 0.43
N LEU A 87 6.42 -3.34 1.57
CA LEU A 87 5.40 -2.54 2.24
C LEU A 87 5.89 -2.25 3.65
N THR A 88 5.38 -1.15 4.22
CA THR A 88 5.45 -0.85 5.65
C THR A 88 5.06 -2.07 6.49
N ASP A 89 5.66 -2.20 7.68
CA ASP A 89 5.43 -3.35 8.56
C ASP A 89 3.94 -3.65 8.81
N GLY A 90 3.14 -2.61 9.01
CA GLY A 90 1.69 -2.72 9.22
C GLY A 90 0.95 -3.36 8.04
N LEU A 91 1.22 -2.87 6.83
CA LEU A 91 0.60 -3.41 5.62
C LEU A 91 1.20 -4.75 5.19
N ALA A 92 2.49 -4.97 5.42
CA ALA A 92 3.15 -6.26 5.19
C ALA A 92 2.54 -7.36 6.08
N LEU A 93 2.28 -7.06 7.35
CA LEU A 93 1.60 -7.99 8.27
C LEU A 93 0.17 -8.28 7.82
N LYS A 94 -0.57 -7.25 7.38
CA LYS A 94 -1.92 -7.41 6.83
C LYS A 94 -1.92 -8.29 5.57
N LEU A 95 -0.97 -8.08 4.67
CA LEU A 95 -0.79 -8.87 3.46
C LEU A 95 -0.48 -10.32 3.79
N LYS A 96 0.45 -10.57 4.72
CA LYS A 96 0.80 -11.94 5.16
C LYS A 96 -0.43 -12.70 5.63
N ARG A 97 -1.24 -12.11 6.52
CA ARG A 97 -2.48 -12.72 7.03
C ARG A 97 -3.45 -13.07 5.90
N LEU A 98 -3.71 -12.14 4.99
CA LEU A 98 -4.60 -12.37 3.86
C LEU A 98 -4.08 -13.44 2.88
N LEU A 99 -2.77 -13.53 2.67
CA LEU A 99 -2.16 -14.58 1.87
C LEU A 99 -2.32 -15.96 2.52
N GLU A 100 -2.09 -16.06 3.83
CA GLU A 100 -2.28 -17.30 4.60
C GLU A 100 -3.75 -17.75 4.55
N GLU A 101 -4.70 -16.84 4.74
CA GLU A 101 -6.14 -17.10 4.61
C GLU A 101 -6.51 -17.57 3.19
N THR A 102 -5.99 -16.89 2.16
CA THR A 102 -6.27 -17.25 0.76
C THR A 102 -5.70 -18.63 0.42
N ALA A 103 -4.48 -18.93 0.88
CA ALA A 103 -3.82 -20.21 0.65
C ALA A 103 -4.51 -21.36 1.38
N ALA A 104 -5.17 -21.12 2.53
CA ALA A 104 -5.96 -22.13 3.23
C ALA A 104 -7.26 -22.48 2.50
N VAL A 105 -7.81 -21.55 1.71
CA VAL A 105 -9.08 -21.72 0.98
C VAL A 105 -8.87 -22.30 -0.42
N GLU A 106 -7.72 -22.08 -1.05
CA GLU A 106 -7.42 -22.66 -2.35
C GLU A 106 -7.14 -24.18 -2.22
N PRO A 107 -7.95 -25.06 -2.85
CA PRO A 107 -7.59 -26.48 -2.94
C PRO A 107 -6.29 -26.58 -3.73
N ARG A 108 -5.32 -27.34 -3.21
CA ARG A 108 -4.11 -27.69 -3.97
C ARG A 108 -4.55 -28.47 -5.20
N SER A 109 -4.56 -27.79 -6.35
CA SER A 109 -4.72 -28.40 -7.68
C SER A 109 -3.55 -29.29 -8.01
#